data_AF-A0AB32WA29-F1
#
_entry.id   AF-A0AB32WA29-F1
#
_cell.length_a   1.000
_cell.length_b   1.000
_cell.length_c   1.000
_cell.angle_alpha   90.00
_cell.angle_beta   90.00
_cell.angle_gamma   90.00
#
_symmetry.space_group_name_H-M   'P 1'
#
loop_
_entity.id
_entity.type
_entity.pdbx_description
1 polymer ?
#
loop_
_entity_poly.entity_id
_entity_poly.type
_entity_poly.pdbx_seq_one_letter_code
_entity_poly.pdbx_strand_id
1 'polypeptide(L)'
;MVGFKNRYMVMEVFLDPNKENLGDDPIVVTQFNISKAIKDSILVNFGECGLASSLGSFQGSIRACKNTALKCDELKFEQYKLMVGARLSADVTQHMQNCLEKIKILEH
;
A
#
# COMPACT_ATOMS: atom_id res chain seq x y z
N MET A 1 -12.82 -10.70 -30.10
CA MET A 1 -13.20 -9.95 -28.89
C MET A 1 -11.92 -9.45 -28.24
N VAL A 2 -11.67 -8.15 -28.22
CA VAL A 2 -10.42 -7.59 -27.63
C VAL A 2 -10.69 -7.34 -26.16
N GLY A 3 -9.99 -8.03 -25.26
CA GLY A 3 -10.15 -7.88 -23.82
C GLY A 3 -9.25 -6.76 -23.29
N PHE A 4 -9.78 -5.91 -22.41
CA PHE A 4 -8.95 -4.97 -21.67
C PHE A 4 -8.07 -5.73 -20.67
N LYS A 5 -6.75 -5.54 -20.76
CA LYS A 5 -5.78 -6.14 -19.83
C LYS A 5 -5.50 -5.16 -18.70
N ASN A 6 -6.09 -5.41 -17.53
CA ASN A 6 -5.78 -4.63 -16.32
C ASN A 6 -4.33 -4.85 -15.89
N ARG A 7 -3.68 -3.75 -15.49
CA ARG A 7 -2.37 -3.77 -14.82
C ARG A 7 -2.59 -3.33 -13.39
N TYR A 8 -1.89 -3.98 -12.47
CA TYR A 8 -2.00 -3.66 -11.05
C TYR A 8 -0.63 -3.27 -10.50
N MET A 9 -0.63 -2.34 -9.55
CA MET A 9 0.57 -1.84 -8.87
C MET A 9 0.38 -1.98 -7.36
N VAL A 10 1.36 -2.59 -6.70
CA VAL A 10 1.47 -2.57 -5.23
C VAL A 10 2.54 -1.54 -4.90
N MET A 11 2.23 -0.62 -3.99
CA MET A 11 3.16 0.40 -3.50
C MET A 11 3.20 0.34 -1.99
N GLU A 12 4.41 0.35 -1.45
CA GLU A 12 4.65 0.48 -0.01
C GLU A 12 5.10 1.90 0.30
N VAL A 13 4.58 2.47 1.38
CA VAL A 13 4.92 3.81 1.85
C VAL A 13 5.65 3.67 3.19
N PHE A 14 6.89 4.12 3.24
CA PHE A 14 7.67 4.18 4.47
C PHE A 14 7.52 5.58 5.08
N LEU A 15 7.01 5.63 6.31
CA LEU A 15 6.90 6.86 7.09
C LEU A 15 7.97 6.82 8.17
N ASP A 16 8.90 7.77 8.14
CA ASP A 16 9.90 7.92 9.20
C ASP A 16 9.47 9.07 10.12
N PRO A 17 8.93 8.76 11.31
CA PRO A 17 8.44 9.77 12.24
C PRO A 17 9.57 10.66 12.81
N ASN A 18 10.84 10.28 12.63
CA ASN A 18 11.99 11.04 13.13
C ASN A 18 12.67 11.90 12.06
N LYS A 19 12.35 11.70 10.78
CA LYS A 19 12.93 12.49 9.68
C LYS A 19 12.15 13.76 9.36
N GLU A 20 10.93 13.88 9.86
CA GLU A 20 10.04 14.98 9.51
C GLU A 20 9.85 15.91 10.71
N ASN A 21 10.77 16.87 10.86
CA ASN A 21 10.52 18.12 11.60
C ASN A 21 9.53 19.02 10.83
N LEU A 22 8.45 18.45 10.26
CA LEU A 22 7.34 19.23 9.74
C LEU A 22 6.37 19.42 10.90
N GLY A 23 6.26 20.66 11.38
CA GLY A 23 5.60 21.00 12.63
C GLY A 23 4.20 20.43 12.78
N ASP A 24 3.87 20.01 14.02
CA ASP A 24 2.60 19.67 14.69
C ASP A 24 1.42 19.01 13.92
N ASP A 25 1.45 18.90 12.60
CA ASP A 25 0.36 18.38 11.78
C ASP A 25 0.61 16.89 11.47
N PRO A 26 -0.20 15.97 12.01
CA PRO A 26 -0.03 14.54 11.78
C PRO A 26 -0.34 14.17 10.33
N ILE A 27 0.51 13.34 9.73
CA ILE A 27 0.22 12.74 8.42
C ILE A 27 -0.92 11.72 8.58
N VAL A 28 -2.13 12.12 8.18
CA VAL A 28 -3.30 11.25 8.22
C VAL A 28 -3.36 10.39 6.95
N VAL A 29 -2.98 9.13 7.07
CA VAL A 29 -3.01 8.15 5.98
C VAL A 29 -4.43 7.58 5.83
N THR A 30 -5.16 8.05 4.82
CA THR A 30 -6.49 7.52 4.45
C THR A 30 -6.54 7.17 2.98
N GLN A 31 -7.46 6.27 2.58
CA GLN A 31 -7.68 5.95 1.17
C GLN A 31 -7.99 7.20 0.34
N PHE A 32 -8.76 8.14 0.91
CA PHE A 32 -9.08 9.41 0.27
C PHE A 32 -7.84 10.29 0.07
N ASN A 33 -7.04 10.50 1.13
CA ASN A 33 -5.85 11.35 1.07
C ASN A 33 -4.81 10.80 0.09
N ILE A 34 -4.58 9.49 0.11
CA ILE A 34 -3.66 8.83 -0.84
C ILE A 34 -4.20 8.97 -2.27
N SER A 35 -5.47 8.64 -2.52
CA SER A 35 -6.06 8.71 -3.86
C SER A 35 -6.03 10.14 -4.41
N LYS A 36 -6.33 11.13 -3.56
CA LYS A 36 -6.26 12.54 -3.92
C LYS A 36 -4.83 12.95 -4.26
N ALA A 37 -3.85 12.64 -3.42
CA ALA A 37 -2.45 12.98 -3.66
C ALA A 37 -1.91 12.36 -4.97
N ILE A 38 -2.28 11.11 -5.27
CA ILE A 38 -1.90 10.46 -6.53
C ILE A 38 -2.54 11.18 -7.74
N LYS A 39 -3.85 11.48 -7.67
CA LYS A 39 -4.56 12.19 -8.74
C LYS A 39 -4.00 13.59 -8.97
N ASP A 40 -3.79 14.34 -7.90
CA ASP A 40 -3.23 15.69 -7.94
C ASP A 40 -1.82 15.66 -8.55
N SER A 41 -0.98 14.70 -8.16
CA SER A 41 0.35 14.52 -8.74
C SER A 41 0.30 14.21 -10.24
N ILE A 42 -0.61 13.34 -10.69
CA ILE A 42 -0.76 13.03 -12.11
C ILE A 42 -1.25 14.26 -12.87
N LEU A 43 -2.21 15.02 -12.31
CA LEU A 43 -2.73 16.23 -12.92
C LEU A 43 -1.63 17.27 -13.11
N VAL A 44 -0.81 17.51 -12.09
CA VAL A 44 0.29 18.49 -12.14
C VAL A 44 1.35 18.08 -13.18
N ASN A 45 1.67 16.80 -13.29
CA ASN A 45 2.77 16.32 -14.15
C ASN A 45 2.34 15.97 -15.58
N PHE A 46 1.09 15.55 -15.79
CA PHE A 46 0.60 15.01 -17.07
C PHE A 46 -0.68 15.69 -17.60
N GLY A 47 -1.20 16.67 -16.86
CA GLY A 47 -2.40 17.41 -17.24
C GLY A 47 -3.68 16.58 -17.21
N GLU A 48 -4.77 17.21 -17.63
CA GLU A 48 -6.12 16.62 -17.60
C GLU A 48 -6.22 15.33 -18.43
N CYS A 49 -5.57 15.28 -19.58
CA CYS A 49 -5.58 14.10 -20.46
C CYS A 49 -4.87 12.90 -19.81
N GLY A 50 -3.74 13.14 -19.14
CA GLY A 50 -3.01 12.11 -18.39
C GLY A 50 -3.80 11.60 -17.20
N LEU A 51 -4.45 12.51 -16.46
CA LEU A 51 -5.33 12.15 -15.36
C LEU A 51 -6.50 11.29 -15.88
N ALA A 52 -7.25 11.77 -16.87
CA ALA A 52 -8.40 11.05 -17.43
C ALA A 52 -8.06 9.65 -17.93
N SER A 53 -6.91 9.49 -18.61
CA SER A 53 -6.44 8.19 -19.11
C SER A 53 -6.06 7.21 -17.99
N SER A 54 -5.67 7.73 -16.83
CA SER A 54 -5.21 6.93 -15.68
C SER A 54 -6.35 6.50 -14.73
N LEU A 55 -7.45 7.26 -14.66
CA LEU A 55 -8.54 7.03 -13.70
C LEU A 55 -9.13 5.62 -13.77
N GLY A 56 -9.34 5.09 -14.98
CA GLY A 56 -9.88 3.73 -15.16
C GLY A 56 -8.92 2.62 -14.70
N SER A 57 -7.61 2.89 -14.65
CA SER A 57 -6.62 1.91 -14.18
C SER A 57 -6.55 1.82 -12.65
N PHE A 58 -6.97 2.86 -11.92
CA PHE A 58 -7.01 2.85 -10.46
C PHE A 58 -8.27 2.18 -9.88
N GLN A 59 -9.22 1.75 -10.72
CA GLN A 59 -10.49 1.15 -10.31
C GLN A 59 -10.55 -0.39 -10.51
N GLY A 60 -9.40 -1.04 -10.75
CA GLY A 60 -9.33 -2.47 -11.08
C GLY A 60 -9.38 -3.45 -9.88
N SER A 61 -9.74 -4.71 -10.16
CA SER A 61 -9.85 -5.82 -9.20
C SER A 61 -8.53 -6.19 -8.49
N ILE A 62 -8.54 -6.09 -7.15
CA ILE A 62 -7.42 -6.32 -6.23
C ILE A 62 -6.86 -7.76 -6.24
N ARG A 63 -7.55 -8.74 -6.84
CA ARG A 63 -7.25 -10.19 -6.70
C ARG A 63 -5.80 -10.57 -7.04
N ALA A 64 -5.25 -10.04 -8.14
CA ALA A 64 -3.88 -10.35 -8.55
C ALA A 64 -2.84 -9.68 -7.64
N CYS A 65 -3.15 -8.49 -7.12
CA CYS A 65 -2.27 -7.76 -6.20
C CYS A 65 -2.27 -8.32 -4.78
N LYS A 66 -3.41 -8.88 -4.33
CA LYS A 66 -3.58 -9.45 -2.98
C LYS A 66 -2.52 -10.52 -2.68
N ASN A 67 -2.38 -11.52 -3.54
CA ASN A 67 -1.43 -12.61 -3.31
C ASN A 67 0.03 -12.14 -3.30
N THR A 68 0.37 -11.19 -4.18
CA THR A 68 1.71 -10.59 -4.22
C THR A 68 1.99 -9.74 -2.99
N ALA A 69 1.01 -8.94 -2.53
CA ALA A 69 1.13 -8.13 -1.32
C ALA A 69 1.28 -9.01 -0.07
N LEU A 70 0.43 -10.04 0.09
CA LEU A 70 0.53 -11.01 1.19
C LEU A 70 1.91 -11.66 1.24
N LYS A 71 2.38 -12.19 0.10
CA LYS A 71 3.69 -12.85 0.04
C LYS A 71 4.85 -11.89 0.35
N CYS A 72 4.75 -10.63 -0.08
CA CYS A 72 5.75 -9.61 0.21
C CYS A 72 5.85 -9.34 1.72
N ASP A 73 4.71 -9.14 2.38
CA ASP A 73 4.64 -8.81 3.80
C ASP A 73 5.05 -10.00 4.69
N GLU A 74 4.66 -11.22 4.32
CA GLU A 74 5.13 -12.44 5.00
C GLU A 74 6.66 -12.56 4.95
N LEU A 75 7.27 -12.38 3.78
CA LEU A 75 8.73 -12.48 3.62
C LEU A 75 9.48 -11.39 4.38
N LYS A 76 8.98 -10.14 4.37
CA LYS A 76 9.56 -9.05 5.17
C LYS A 76 9.50 -9.36 6.66
N PHE A 77 8.38 -9.91 7.12
CA PHE A 77 8.26 -10.26 8.53
C PHE A 77 9.19 -11.40 8.92
N GLU A 78 9.33 -12.44 8.09
CA GLU A 78 10.33 -13.49 8.34
C GLU A 78 11.76 -12.93 8.41
N GLN A 79 12.12 -12.03 7.50
CA GLN A 79 13.42 -11.34 7.57
C GLN A 79 13.58 -10.51 8.85
N TYR A 80 12.52 -9.83 9.28
CA TYR A 80 12.51 -9.08 10.53
C TYR A 80 12.69 -9.99 11.75
N LYS A 81 12.03 -11.16 11.79
CA LYS A 81 12.24 -12.17 12.85
C LYS A 81 13.71 -12.60 12.93
N LEU A 82 14.34 -12.84 11.77
CA LEU A 82 15.75 -13.23 11.70
C LEU A 82 16.68 -12.13 12.20
N MET A 83 16.39 -10.86 11.89
CA MET A 83 17.19 -9.72 12.37
C MET A 83 17.04 -9.46 13.87
N VAL A 84 15.83 -9.58 14.42
CA VAL A 84 15.55 -9.32 15.84
C VAL A 84 15.93 -10.50 16.74
N GLY A 85 15.94 -11.72 16.20
CA GLY A 85 16.27 -12.94 16.94
C GLY A 85 15.25 -13.23 18.05
N ALA A 86 15.71 -13.75 19.20
CA ALA A 86 14.85 -14.17 20.32
C ALA A 86 14.13 -13.02 21.06
N ARG A 87 14.31 -11.76 20.64
CA ARG A 87 13.69 -10.57 21.26
C ARG A 87 12.30 -10.24 20.70
N LEU A 88 11.76 -11.08 19.82
CA LEU A 88 10.46 -10.86 19.22
C LEU A 88 9.34 -11.12 20.25
N SER A 89 8.60 -10.07 20.60
CA SER A 89 7.42 -10.19 21.48
C SER A 89 6.27 -10.90 20.76
N ALA A 90 5.49 -11.68 21.52
CA ALA A 90 4.25 -12.30 21.03
C ALA A 90 3.25 -11.25 20.50
N ASP A 91 3.27 -10.04 21.09
CA ASP A 91 2.43 -8.91 20.68
C ASP A 91 2.71 -8.45 19.24
N VAL A 92 3.99 -8.36 18.87
CA VAL A 92 4.42 -7.98 17.51
C VAL A 92 4.00 -9.03 16.49
N THR A 93 4.07 -10.31 16.86
CA THR A 93 3.63 -11.42 16.01
C THR A 93 2.13 -11.40 15.80
N GLN A 94 1.36 -11.16 16.86
CA GLN A 94 -0.09 -11.05 16.79
C GLN A 94 -0.52 -9.83 15.95
N HIS A 95 0.15 -8.70 16.13
CA HIS A 95 -0.10 -7.49 15.35
C HIS A 95 0.14 -7.74 13.86
N MET A 96 1.25 -8.41 13.50
CA MET A 96 1.51 -8.76 12.10
C MET A 96 0.43 -9.69 11.53
N GLN A 97 0.03 -10.72 12.28
CA GLN A 97 -1.03 -11.63 11.86
C GLN A 97 -2.35 -10.89 11.61
N ASN A 98 -2.72 -9.94 12.48
CA ASN A 98 -3.90 -9.09 12.30
C ASN A 98 -3.81 -8.23 11.01
N CYS A 99 -2.63 -7.73 10.66
CA CYS A 99 -2.42 -7.02 9.39
C CYS A 99 -2.60 -7.94 8.18
N LEU A 100 -2.03 -9.15 8.22
CA LEU A 100 -2.19 -10.13 7.14
C LEU A 100 -3.65 -10.55 6.97
N GLU A 101 -4.40 -10.74 8.06
CA GLU A 101 -5.85 -10.98 8.05
C GLU A 101 -6.62 -9.86 7.33
N LYS A 102 -6.27 -8.59 7.59
CA LYS A 102 -6.88 -7.45 6.89
C LYS A 102 -6.63 -7.48 5.37
N ILE A 103 -5.46 -7.95 4.93
CA ILE A 103 -5.15 -8.10 3.51
C ILE A 103 -5.93 -9.28 2.90
N LYS A 104 -6.13 -10.36 3.67
CA LYS A 104 -6.94 -11.51 3.22
C LYS A 104 -8.39 -11.14 2.94
N ILE A 105 -8.98 -10.21 3.71
CA ILE A 105 -10.39 -9.81 3.57
C ILE A 105 -10.64 -8.71 2.52
N LEU A 106 -9.62 -8.23 1.79
CA LEU A 106 -9.78 -7.26 0.69
C LEU A 106 -10.60 -7.78 -0.52
N GLU A 107 -11.24 -8.96 -0.39
CA GLU A 107 -12.14 -9.56 -1.37
C GLU A 107 -13.52 -9.82 -0.77
N HIS A 108 -14.26 -8.73 -0.48
CA HIS A 108 -15.73 -8.73 -0.50
C HIS A 108 -16.22 -7.80 -1.61
#